data_AF-A0AA35QQM4-F1
#
_entry.id   AF-A0AA35QQM4-F1
#
_cell.length_a   1.000
_cell.length_b   1.000
_cell.length_c   1.000
_cell.angle_alpha   90.00
_cell.angle_beta   90.00
_cell.angle_gamma   90.00
#
_symmetry.space_group_name_H-M   'P 1'
#
loop_
_entity.id
_entity.type
_entity.pdbx_description
1 polymer ?
#
loop_
_entity_poly.entity_id
_entity_poly.type
_entity_poly.pdbx_seq_one_letter_code
_entity_poly.pdbx_strand_id
1 'polypeptide(L)'
;MHWLKVITSCFGRLGVTMAFEMVCFVNTELYPTFLRNLGVMVCSSMCDFGGIISPFIVYRLSEIWSELPLVVFTAVGLIAAGSVLFLPETKGRTLPETIEDVENFHRHRAKQLN
;
A
#
# COMPACT_ATOMS: atom_id res chain seq x y z
N MET A 1 24.23 -4.17 21.49
CA MET A 1 23.31 -4.60 20.41
C MET A 1 22.05 -3.74 20.26
N HIS A 2 21.80 -2.72 21.10
CA HIS A 2 20.62 -1.84 20.96
C HIS A 2 20.67 -0.94 19.71
N TRP A 3 21.83 -0.35 19.42
CA TRP A 3 22.04 0.52 18.25
C TRP A 3 21.72 -0.18 16.92
N LEU A 4 22.06 -1.46 16.78
CA LEU A 4 21.81 -2.21 15.55
C LEU A 4 20.31 -2.42 15.29
N LYS A 5 19.53 -2.64 16.36
CA LYS A 5 18.06 -2.74 16.27
C LYS A 5 17.44 -1.39 15.89
N VAL A 6 17.95 -0.28 16.44
CA VAL A 6 17.48 1.08 16.14
C VAL A 6 17.79 1.47 14.69
N ILE A 7 18.99 1.17 14.19
CA ILE A 7 19.36 1.47 12.80
C ILE A 7 18.47 0.68 11.83
N THR A 8 18.24 -0.60 12.09
CA THR A 8 17.38 -1.46 11.27
C THR A 8 15.93 -0.96 11.25
N SER A 9 15.38 -0.57 12.40
CA SER A 9 14.01 -0.05 12.48
C SER A 9 13.88 1.33 11.82
N CYS A 10 14.91 2.17 11.90
CA CYS A 10 14.93 3.47 11.24
C CYS A 10 14.95 3.31 9.72
N PHE A 11 15.79 2.41 9.20
CA PHE A 11 15.88 2.14 7.77
C PHE A 11 14.56 1.62 7.19
N GLY A 12 13.91 0.67 7.89
CA GLY A 12 12.59 0.18 7.49
C GLY A 12 11.52 1.28 7.48
N ARG A 13 11.50 2.14 8.49
CA ARG A 13 10.54 3.25 8.58
C ARG A 13 10.72 4.27 7.46
N LEU A 14 11.96 4.67 7.21
CA LEU A 14 12.30 5.63 6.15
C LEU A 14 11.91 5.12 4.77
N GLY A 15 12.16 3.83 4.48
CA GLY A 15 11.79 3.22 3.22
C GLY A 15 10.28 3.25 2.96
N VAL A 16 9.47 2.91 3.97
CA VAL A 16 8.00 2.94 3.85
C VAL A 16 7.49 4.37 3.64
N THR A 17 8.01 5.36 4.39
CA THR A 17 7.63 6.76 4.22
C THR A 17 8.00 7.27 2.83
N MET A 18 9.20 6.99 2.34
CA MET A 18 9.65 7.41 1.02
C MET A 18 8.82 6.79 -0.10
N ALA A 19 8.44 5.51 0.02
CA ALA A 19 7.57 4.85 -0.94
C ALA A 19 6.17 5.49 -0.98
N PHE A 20 5.60 5.80 0.18
CA PHE A 20 4.30 6.45 0.28
C PHE A 20 4.33 7.87 -0.32
N GLU A 21 5.36 8.65 -0.01
CA GLU A 21 5.55 9.99 -0.58
C GLU A 21 5.73 9.94 -2.10
N MET A 22 6.51 8.99 -2.64
CA MET A 22 6.66 8.82 -4.09
C MET A 22 5.33 8.53 -4.78
N VAL A 23 4.52 7.62 -4.22
CA VAL A 23 3.19 7.32 -4.76
C VAL A 23 2.30 8.57 -4.70
N CYS A 24 2.33 9.31 -3.59
CA CYS A 24 1.59 10.56 -3.46
C CYS A 24 2.06 11.62 -4.47
N PHE A 25 3.37 11.75 -4.68
CA PHE A 25 3.97 12.76 -5.55
C PHE A 25 3.64 12.51 -7.03
N VAL A 26 3.81 11.29 -7.51
CA VAL A 26 3.43 10.89 -8.88
C VAL A 26 1.92 11.07 -9.08
N ASN A 27 1.11 10.75 -8.08
CA ASN A 27 -0.33 11.00 -8.14
C ASN A 27 -0.68 12.50 -8.13
N THR A 28 0.09 13.37 -7.47
CA THR A 28 -0.17 14.82 -7.53
C THR A 28 0.20 15.44 -8.87
N GLU A 29 1.13 14.83 -9.61
CA GLU A 29 1.51 15.30 -10.95
C GLU A 29 0.56 14.80 -12.04
N LEU A 30 -0.08 13.64 -11.84
CA LEU A 30 -0.88 12.96 -12.85
C LEU A 30 -2.39 12.88 -12.55
N TYR A 31 -2.82 13.04 -11.29
CA TYR A 31 -4.21 12.82 -10.85
C TYR A 31 -4.78 13.92 -9.92
N PRO A 32 -6.10 14.16 -9.97
CA PRO A 32 -6.78 15.15 -9.12
C PRO A 32 -6.79 14.74 -7.64
N THR A 33 -6.93 15.73 -6.75
CA THR A 33 -6.84 15.66 -5.27
C THR A 33 -7.66 14.55 -4.61
N PHE A 34 -8.73 14.11 -5.25
CA PHE A 34 -9.61 13.03 -4.78
C PHE A 34 -8.90 11.67 -4.71
N LEU A 35 -8.11 11.29 -5.73
CA LEU A 35 -7.41 9.99 -5.73
C LEU A 35 -6.36 9.91 -4.61
N ARG A 36 -5.66 11.01 -4.35
CA ARG A 36 -4.71 11.09 -3.22
C ARG A 36 -5.42 10.84 -1.89
N ASN A 37 -6.56 11.49 -1.67
CA ASN A 37 -7.31 11.36 -0.42
C ASN A 37 -7.84 9.93 -0.23
N LEU A 38 -8.31 9.29 -1.30
CA LEU A 38 -8.74 7.89 -1.27
C LEU A 38 -7.57 6.94 -0.96
N GLY A 39 -6.40 7.15 -1.56
CA GLY A 39 -5.21 6.33 -1.29
C GLY A 39 -4.84 6.33 0.20
N VAL A 40 -4.79 7.52 0.82
CA VAL A 40 -4.51 7.65 2.26
C VAL A 40 -5.56 6.94 3.11
N MET A 41 -6.85 7.05 2.78
CA MET A 41 -7.94 6.40 3.53
C MET A 41 -7.85 4.86 3.47
N VAL A 42 -7.53 4.31 2.30
CA VAL A 42 -7.38 2.86 2.12
C VAL A 42 -6.15 2.37 2.88
N CYS A 43 -5.01 3.05 2.75
CA CYS A 43 -3.80 2.72 3.50
C CYS A 43 -4.04 2.75 5.01
N SER A 44 -4.70 3.79 5.54
CA SER A 44 -5.01 3.89 6.97
C SER A 44 -5.87 2.73 7.45
N SER A 45 -6.93 2.41 6.70
CA SER A 45 -7.81 1.28 7.03
C SER A 45 -7.04 -0.04 7.06
N MET A 46 -6.16 -0.28 6.08
CA MET A 46 -5.32 -1.48 6.03
C MET A 46 -4.32 -1.55 7.19
N CYS A 47 -3.74 -0.41 7.59
CA CYS A 47 -2.88 -0.32 8.77
C CYS A 47 -3.63 -0.70 10.05
N ASP A 48 -4.87 -0.22 10.21
CA ASP A 48 -5.70 -0.53 11.37
C ASP A 48 -6.03 -2.03 11.43
N PHE A 49 -6.36 -2.66 10.29
CA PHE A 49 -6.53 -4.12 10.23
C PHE A 49 -5.25 -4.87 10.62
N GLY A 50 -4.08 -4.42 10.14
CA GLY A 50 -2.79 -4.99 10.54
C GLY A 50 -2.55 -4.86 12.05
N GLY A 51 -2.90 -3.73 12.64
CA GLY A 51 -2.82 -3.46 14.07
C GLY A 51 -3.71 -4.38 14.91
N ILE A 52 -4.93 -4.69 14.45
CA ILE A 52 -5.85 -5.61 15.12
C ILE A 52 -5.36 -7.06 15.02
N ILE A 53 -4.84 -7.46 13.86
CA ILE A 53 -4.37 -8.83 13.60
C ILE A 53 -3.05 -9.11 14.31
N SER A 54 -2.18 -8.10 14.46
CA SER A 54 -0.84 -8.23 15.04
C SER A 54 -0.80 -8.89 16.44
N PRO A 55 -1.53 -8.40 17.47
CA PRO A 55 -1.51 -9.02 18.79
C PRO A 55 -2.11 -10.43 18.79
N PHE A 56 -3.04 -10.74 17.89
CA PHE A 56 -3.62 -12.07 17.77
C PHE A 56 -2.59 -13.09 17.30
N ILE A 57 -1.79 -12.74 16.28
CA ILE A 57 -0.69 -13.58 15.79
C ILE A 57 0.37 -13.72 16.88
N VAL A 58 0.81 -12.63 17.49
CA VAL A 58 1.86 -12.66 18.52
C VAL A 58 1.45 -13.49 19.72
N TYR A 59 0.23 -13.31 20.24
CA TYR A 59 -0.24 -14.05 21.42
C TYR A 59 -0.33 -15.56 21.16
N ARG A 60 -0.88 -15.97 20.01
CA ARG A 60 -1.08 -17.39 19.69
C ARG A 60 0.20 -18.11 19.29
N LEU A 61 1.16 -17.43 18.64
CA LEU A 61 2.44 -18.04 18.24
C LEU A 61 3.50 -17.98 19.35
N SER A 62 3.46 -16.96 20.21
CA SER A 62 4.43 -16.82 21.30
C SER A 62 4.25 -17.87 22.41
N GLU A 63 3.09 -18.51 22.53
CA GLU A 63 2.89 -19.65 23.44
C GLU A 63 3.64 -20.91 22.98
N ILE A 64 3.87 -21.03 21.67
CA ILE A 64 4.61 -22.16 21.10
C ILE A 64 6.08 -21.79 21.13
N TRP A 65 6.52 -20.82 20.30
CA TRP A 65 7.93 -20.38 20.20
C TRP A 65 8.02 -18.85 20.07
N SER A 66 8.83 -18.18 20.90
CA SER A 66 8.93 -16.71 20.95
C SER A 66 9.45 -16.04 19.66
N GLU A 67 10.19 -16.76 18.81
CA GLU A 67 10.78 -16.22 17.58
C GLU A 67 9.90 -16.42 16.33
N LEU A 68 8.88 -17.29 16.40
CA LEU A 68 7.96 -17.58 15.29
C LEU A 68 7.18 -16.35 14.77
N PRO A 69 6.63 -15.47 15.63
CA PRO A 69 5.90 -14.30 15.17
C PRO A 69 6.77 -13.41 14.27
N LEU A 70 8.05 -13.24 14.65
CA LEU A 70 8.99 -12.38 13.93
C LEU A 70 9.25 -12.89 12.50
N VAL A 71 9.37 -14.21 12.34
CA VAL A 71 9.52 -14.86 11.03
C VAL A 71 8.26 -14.69 10.18
N VAL A 72 7.06 -14.79 10.78
CA VAL A 72 5.80 -14.59 10.05
C VAL A 72 5.67 -13.16 9.54
N PHE A 73 5.92 -12.15 10.39
CA PHE A 73 5.84 -10.75 9.96
C PHE A 73 6.85 -10.40 8.88
N THR A 74 8.08 -10.92 8.98
CA THR A 74 9.11 -10.70 7.95
C THR A 74 8.78 -11.42 6.65
N ALA A 75 8.22 -12.63 6.69
CA ALA A 75 7.77 -13.36 5.50
C ALA A 75 6.62 -12.62 4.79
N VAL A 76 5.60 -12.16 5.53
CA VAL A 76 4.50 -11.35 4.98
C VAL A 76 5.03 -10.04 4.39
N GLY A 77 5.98 -9.38 5.07
CA GLY A 77 6.64 -8.18 4.57
C GLY A 77 7.45 -8.43 3.29
N LEU A 78 8.15 -9.56 3.19
CA LEU A 78 8.86 -9.95 1.97
C LEU A 78 7.92 -10.30 0.82
N ILE A 79 6.79 -10.94 1.09
CA ILE A 79 5.77 -11.20 0.07
C ILE A 79 5.16 -9.87 -0.40
N ALA A 80 4.89 -8.94 0.52
CA ALA A 80 4.39 -7.61 0.16
C ALA A 80 5.42 -6.82 -0.66
N ALA A 81 6.68 -6.77 -0.23
CA ALA A 81 7.77 -6.13 -0.98
C ALA A 81 8.02 -6.81 -2.33
N GLY A 82 7.96 -8.15 -2.37
CA GLY A 82 8.04 -8.94 -3.60
C GLY A 82 6.87 -8.64 -4.52
N SER A 83 5.66 -8.47 -3.99
CA SER A 83 4.47 -8.09 -4.75
C SER A 83 4.57 -6.65 -5.26
N VAL A 84 5.24 -5.75 -4.52
CA VAL A 84 5.57 -4.39 -4.98
C VAL A 84 6.61 -4.42 -6.11
N LEU A 85 7.56 -5.36 -6.07
CA LEU A 85 8.50 -5.60 -7.19
C LEU A 85 7.82 -6.29 -8.39
N PHE A 86 6.79 -7.11 -8.12
CA PHE A 86 6.01 -7.83 -9.14
C PHE A 86 4.92 -6.96 -9.76
N LEU A 87 4.46 -5.93 -9.03
CA LEU A 87 3.91 -4.73 -9.64
C LEU A 87 5.07 -4.17 -10.47
N PRO A 88 5.08 -4.39 -11.78
CA PRO A 88 6.10 -3.81 -12.60
C PRO A 88 5.92 -2.31 -12.37
N GLU A 89 7.00 -1.67 -11.93
CA GLU A 89 7.39 -0.35 -12.40
C GLU A 89 6.51 0.01 -13.58
N THR A 90 5.63 0.99 -13.37
CA THR A 90 4.55 1.57 -14.18
C THR A 90 4.94 1.75 -15.66
N LYS A 91 5.34 0.66 -16.33
CA LYS A 91 6.09 0.69 -17.57
C LYS A 91 5.09 0.59 -18.70
N GLY A 92 4.65 1.77 -19.12
CA GLY A 92 4.20 1.97 -20.49
C GLY A 92 2.77 1.54 -20.79
N ARG A 93 1.85 1.64 -19.83
CA ARG A 93 0.46 1.89 -20.20
C ARG A 93 0.12 3.33 -19.84
N THR A 94 -0.20 4.10 -20.88
CA THR A 94 -1.10 5.26 -20.80
C THR A 94 -2.29 4.84 -19.95
N LEU A 95 -2.26 5.20 -18.66
CA LEU A 95 -3.46 5.11 -17.84
C LEU A 95 -4.48 6.00 -18.54
N PRO A 96 -5.71 5.52 -18.80
CA PRO A 96 -6.75 6.34 -19.38
C PRO A 96 -6.84 7.64 -18.59
N GLU A 97 -6.50 8.72 -19.28
CA GLU A 97 -6.47 10.07 -18.77
C GLU A 97 -7.91 10.45 -18.39
N THR A 98 -8.10 10.84 -17.14
CA THR A 98 -9.18 11.73 -16.73
C THR A 98 -10.56 11.09 -16.50
N ILE A 99 -11.23 11.59 -15.45
CA ILE A 99 -12.63 11.33 -15.09
C ILE A 99 -13.60 11.62 -16.28
N GLU A 100 -13.14 12.37 -17.28
CA GLU A 100 -13.83 12.62 -18.55
C GLU A 100 -14.14 11.35 -19.36
N ASP A 101 -13.32 10.28 -19.27
CA ASP A 101 -13.61 9.03 -19.99
C ASP A 101 -14.69 8.19 -19.27
N VAL A 102 -14.73 8.24 -17.93
CA VAL A 102 -15.82 7.65 -17.13
C VAL A 102 -17.13 8.39 -17.35
N GLU A 103 -17.07 9.73 -17.47
CA GLU A 103 -18.27 10.54 -17.70
C GLU A 103 -18.80 10.40 -19.14
N ASN A 104 -17.92 10.27 -20.14
CA ASN A 104 -18.34 9.99 -21.52
C ASN A 104 -18.95 8.60 -21.69
N PHE A 105 -18.46 7.57 -20.97
CA PHE A 105 -19.10 6.25 -20.97
C PHE A 105 -20.54 6.28 -20.45
N HIS A 106 -20.82 7.05 -19.39
CA HIS A 106 -22.18 7.25 -18.89
C HIS A 106 -23.03 8.07 -19.87
N ARG A 107 -22.47 9.10 -20.51
CA ARG A 107 -23.19 9.97 -21.45
C ARG A 107 -23.55 9.25 -22.76
N HIS A 108 -22.68 8.37 -23.27
CA HIS A 108 -22.97 7.53 -24.44
C HIS A 108 -24.01 6.44 -24.14
N ARG A 109 -24.00 5.85 -22.93
CA ARG A 109 -25.02 4.89 -22.51
C ARG A 109 -26.39 5.53 -22.36
N ALA A 110 -26.46 6.78 -21.87
CA ALA A 110 -27.70 7.54 -21.78
C ALA A 110 -28.27 7.96 -23.16
N LYS A 111 -27.40 8.20 -24.15
CA LYS A 111 -27.79 8.51 -25.54
C LYS A 111 -28.22 7.28 -26.37
N GLN A 112 -27.85 6.07 -25.97
CA GLN A 112 -28.24 4.82 -26.64
C GLN A 112 -29.56 4.22 -26.11
N LEU A 113 -30.05 4.73 -24.98
CA LEU A 113 -31.30 4.32 -24.33
C LEU A 113 -32.48 5.27 -24.63
N ASN A 114 -32.31 6.18 -25.60
CA ASN A 114 -33.29 7.13 -26.11
C ASN A 114 -33.23 7.13 -27.65
#